data_AF-A0A1Q4Z381-F1
#
_entry.id   AF-A0A1Q4Z381-F1
#
_cell.length_a   1.000
_cell.length_b   1.000
_cell.length_c   1.000
_cell.angle_alpha   90.00
_cell.angle_beta   90.00
_cell.angle_gamma   90.00
#
_symmetry.space_group_name_H-M   'P 1'
#
loop_
_entity.id
_entity.type
_entity.pdbx_description
1 polymer ?
#
loop_
_entity_poly.entity_id
_entity_poly.type
_entity_poly.pdbx_seq_one_letter_code
_entity_poly.pdbx_strand_id
1 'polypeptide(L)' 'MEVSPRGRFQVPDKNDTDTLYDMEQDQRECADRSAHEPQLVAELKAAWEKIDAGLLPYPA' A
#
# COMPACT_ATOMS: atom_id res chain seq x y z
N MET A 1 -24.00 4.57 8.26
CA MET A 1 -22.92 3.93 7.46
C MET A 1 -21.71 4.80 7.68
N GLU A 2 -20.92 4.50 8.71
CA GLU A 2 -19.76 5.30 9.06
C GLU A 2 -18.65 4.93 8.07
N VAL A 3 -18.46 5.77 7.04
CA VAL A 3 -17.31 5.66 6.16
C VAL A 3 -16.09 6.08 7.00
N SER A 4 -15.25 5.11 7.32
CA SER A 4 -13.95 5.41 7.93
C SER A 4 -13.24 6.40 7.01
N PRO A 5 -12.73 7.54 7.49
CA PRO A 5 -12.18 8.61 6.64
C PRO A 5 -10.85 8.22 5.97
N ARG A 6 -10.39 6.99 6.20
CA ARG A 6 -9.17 6.46 5.59
C ARG A 6 -9.59 5.66 4.38
N GLY A 7 -9.46 6.27 3.21
CA GLY A 7 -9.71 5.57 1.96
C GLY A 7 -8.85 4.32 1.82
N ARG A 8 -9.23 3.46 0.89
CA ARG A 8 -8.50 2.21 0.64
C ARG A 8 -7.24 2.55 -0.16
N PHE A 9 -6.07 2.45 0.47
CA PHE A 9 -4.78 2.65 -0.19
C PHE A 9 -4.02 1.33 -0.37
N GLN A 10 -3.23 1.23 -1.45
CA GLN A 10 -2.35 0.09 -1.74
C GLN A 10 -0.93 0.57 -2.06
N VAL A 11 0.06 -0.24 -1.65
CA VAL A 11 1.46 -0.15 -2.09
C VAL A 11 1.79 -1.42 -2.90
N PRO A 12 2.14 -1.33 -4.20
CA PRO A 12 2.53 -2.50 -5.00
C PRO A 12 3.96 -2.97 -4.68
N ASP A 13 4.19 -4.28 -4.78
CA ASP A 13 5.46 -4.96 -4.41
C ASP A 13 6.42 -5.21 -5.58
N LYS A 14 6.01 -4.92 -6.82
CA LYS A 14 6.64 -5.53 -8.02
C LYS A 14 7.77 -4.75 -8.69
N ASN A 15 7.92 -3.47 -8.38
CA ASN A 15 9.08 -2.67 -8.80
C ASN A 15 9.68 -2.07 -7.53
N ASP A 16 11.01 -1.91 -7.46
CA ASP A 16 11.78 -1.35 -6.32
C ASP A 16 11.32 0.04 -5.80
N THR A 17 10.20 0.58 -6.27
CA THR A 17 9.65 1.88 -5.92
C THR A 17 8.32 1.73 -5.17
N ASP A 18 8.32 2.13 -3.90
CA ASP A 18 7.11 2.19 -3.07
C ASP A 18 6.14 3.23 -3.65
N THR A 19 5.04 2.76 -4.24
CA THR A 19 4.03 3.61 -4.92
C THR A 19 2.75 3.68 -4.06
N LEU A 20 1.99 4.78 -4.09
CA LEU A 20 0.76 4.91 -3.30
C LEU A 20 -0.43 5.30 -4.16
N TYR A 21 -1.46 4.46 -4.20
CA TYR A 21 -2.69 4.72 -4.95
C TYR A 21 -3.91 4.77 -4.03
N ASP A 22 -4.84 5.68 -4.34
CA ASP A 22 -6.15 5.77 -3.70
C ASP A 22 -7.16 4.94 -4.48
N MET A 23 -7.50 3.75 -4.00
CA MET A 23 -8.37 2.84 -4.73
C MET A 23 -9.85 3.26 -4.74
N GLU A 24 -10.26 4.21 -3.89
CA GLU A 24 -11.63 4.72 -3.92
C GLU A 24 -11.80 5.73 -5.06
N GLN A 25 -10.78 6.55 -5.30
CA GLN A 25 -10.82 7.62 -6.30
C GLN A 25 -10.10 7.26 -7.61
N ASP A 26 -9.18 6.30 -7.58
CA ASP A 26 -8.29 5.91 -8.68
C ASP A 26 -8.11 4.39 -8.75
N GLN A 27 -9.20 3.69 -9.11
CA GLN A 27 -9.20 2.24 -9.29
C GLN A 27 -8.25 1.72 -10.38
N ARG A 28 -7.72 2.61 -11.23
CA ARG A 28 -6.80 2.27 -12.31
C ARG A 28 -5.34 2.53 -11.95
N GLU A 29 -5.06 2.95 -10.71
CA GLU A 29 -3.70 3.13 -10.20
C GLU A 29 -2.87 4.06 -11.10
N CYS A 30 -3.49 5.13 -11.60
CA CYS A 30 -2.88 6.07 -12.54
C CYS A 30 -2.17 7.24 -11.84
N ALA A 31 -2.55 7.56 -10.60
CA ALA A 31 -2.09 8.71 -9.85
C ALA A 31 -1.27 8.29 -8.62
N ASP A 32 0.04 8.16 -8.81
CA ASP A 32 0.95 7.92 -7.68
C ASP A 32 0.99 9.14 -6.73
N ARG A 33 0.68 8.88 -5.46
CA ARG A 33 0.69 9.85 -4.36
C ARG A 33 1.88 9.68 -3.41
N SER A 34 2.80 8.75 -3.68
CA SER A 34 3.92 8.40 -2.80
C SER A 34 4.74 9.62 -2.37
N ALA A 35 5.07 10.51 -3.32
CA ALA A 35 5.82 11.74 -3.07
C ALA A 35 5.04 12.77 -2.24
N HIS A 36 3.71 12.74 -2.28
CA HIS A 36 2.85 13.65 -1.53
C HIS A 36 2.56 13.15 -0.11
N GLU A 37 2.60 11.82 0.11
CA GLU A 37 2.30 11.20 1.41
C GLU A 37 3.39 10.20 1.87
N PRO A 38 4.64 10.65 2.04
CA PRO A 38 5.76 9.75 2.34
C PRO A 38 5.65 9.06 3.70
N GLN A 39 4.99 9.68 4.68
CA GLN A 39 4.74 9.06 5.99
C GLN A 39 3.77 7.88 5.89
N LEU A 40 2.70 8.02 5.09
CA LEU A 40 1.73 6.94 4.90
C LEU A 40 2.37 5.76 4.16
N VAL A 41 3.22 6.04 3.18
CA VAL A 41 4.03 5.01 2.51
C VAL A 41 4.89 4.25 3.52
N ALA A 42 5.61 4.96 4.40
CA ALA A 42 6.45 4.33 5.41
C ALA A 42 5.65 3.48 6.41
N GLU A 43 4.47 3.96 6.85
CA GLU A 43 3.59 3.21 7.74
C GLU A 43 3.04 1.93 7.09
N LEU A 44 2.58 2.03 5.83
CA LEU A 44 2.07 0.89 5.08
C LEU A 44 3.17 -0.13 4.78
N LYS A 45 4.37 0.34 4.43
CA LYS A 45 5.55 -0.52 4.26
C LYS A 45 5.91 -1.26 5.54
N ALA A 46 5.99 -0.56 6.67
CA ALA A 46 6.29 -1.18 7.96
C ALA A 46 5.20 -2.18 8.40
N ALA A 47 3.94 -1.92 8.05
CA ALA A 47 2.85 -2.87 8.26
C ALA A 47 2.99 -4.11 7.36
N TRP A 48 3.36 -3.93 6.09
CA TRP A 48 3.62 -5.01 5.15
C TRP A 48 4.79 -5.90 5.59
N GLU A 49 5.94 -5.32 5.94
CA GLU A 49 7.13 -6.05 6.37
C GLU A 49 6.86 -6.94 7.61
N LYS A 50 5.98 -6.51 8.51
CA LYS A 50 5.55 -7.34 9.65
C LYS A 50 4.75 -8.56 9.23
N ILE A 51 3.92 -8.44 8.18
CA ILE A 51 3.13 -9.54 7.64
C ILE A 51 4.04 -10.48 6.87
N ASP A 52 4.91 -9.94 6.01
CA ASP A 52 5.87 -10.68 5.19
C ASP A 52 6.76 -11.59 6.04
N ALA A 53 7.29 -11.06 7.16
CA ALA A 53 8.09 -11.83 8.12
C ALA A 53 7.34 -13.03 8.75
N GLY A 54 6.01 -13.06 8.67
CA GLY A 54 5.15 -14.15 9.14
C GLY A 54 4.61 -15.07 8.05
N LEU A 55 4.89 -14.80 6.77
CA LEU A 55 4.39 -15.63 5.67
C LEU A 55 5.11 -16.98 5.64
N LEU A 56 4.33 -18.05 5.45
CA LEU A 56 4.89 -19.38 5.25
C LEU A 56 5.58 -19.45 3.88
N PRO A 57 6.70 -20.18 3.76
CA PRO A 57 7.36 -20.37 2.48
C PRO A 57 6.41 -21.08 1.51
N TYR A 58 6.45 -20.66 0.25
CA TYR A 58 5.70 -21.36 -0.79
C TYR A 58 6.32 -22.75 -1.01
N PRO A 59 5.51 -23.83 -0.99
CA PRO A 59 6.03 -25.17 -1.27
C PRO A 59 6.53 -25.26 -2.72
N ALA A 60 7.62 -25.99 -2.92
CA ALA A 60 8.27 -26.19 -4.22
C ALA A 60 7.42 -27.00 -5.19
#